data_AF-A0A4Q3NA70-F1
#
_entry.id   AF-A0A4Q3NA70-F1
#
_cell.length_a   1.000
_cell.length_b   1.000
_cell.length_c   1.000
_cell.angle_alpha   90.00
_cell.angle_beta   90.00
_cell.angle_gamma   90.00
#
_symmetry.space_group_name_H-M   'P 1'
#
loop_
_entity.id
_entity.type
_entity.pdbx_description
1 polymer ?
#
loop_
_entity_poly.entity_id
_entity_poly.type
_entity_poly.pdbx_seq_one_letter_code
_entity_poly.pdbx_strand_id
1 'polypeptide(L)' 'MKTDAPNRYRGPVKAATGIVGFDEITGGGLPEARTSLLVGGPGSGKTIFGLQFLAHGV' A
#
# COMPACT_ATOMS: atom_id res chain seq x y z
N MET A 1 38.96 0.12 8.61
CA MET A 1 38.07 1.10 7.94
C MET A 1 37.37 0.38 6.80
N LYS A 2 36.25 -0.30 7.09
CA LYS A 2 35.48 -1.10 6.14
C LYS A 2 34.26 -0.24 5.83
N THR A 3 34.22 0.35 4.64
CA THR A 3 33.11 1.20 4.17
C THR A 3 31.83 0.39 4.17
N ASP A 4 30.84 0.85 4.92
CA ASP A 4 29.51 0.29 5.02
C ASP A 4 28.84 0.35 3.64
N ALA A 5 28.62 -0.80 3.01
CA ALA A 5 27.89 -0.87 1.74
C ALA A 5 26.49 -0.27 1.94
N PRO A 6 25.99 0.58 1.03
CA PRO A 6 24.67 1.18 1.19
C PRO A 6 23.60 0.08 1.25
N ASN A 7 22.85 0.05 2.35
CA ASN A 7 21.74 -0.87 2.57
C ASN A 7 20.73 -0.80 1.40
N ARG A 8 20.78 -1.80 0.51
CA ARG A 8 19.91 -1.89 -0.68
C ARG A 8 18.49 -2.38 -0.36
N TYR A 9 18.16 -2.64 0.90
CA TYR A 9 16.83 -3.09 1.33
C TYR A 9 15.94 -1.92 1.80
N ARG A 10 15.81 -0.86 1.00
CA ARG A 10 14.65 0.02 1.16
C ARG A 10 13.43 -0.75 0.65
N GLY A 11 12.38 -0.81 1.47
CA GLY A 11 11.10 -1.39 1.07
C GLY A 11 10.56 -0.72 -0.21
N PRO A 12 9.59 -1.36 -0.90
CA PRO A 12 9.02 -0.78 -2.12
C PRO A 12 8.44 0.60 -1.84
N VAL A 13 8.54 1.50 -2.82
CA VAL A 13 7.79 2.77 -2.80
C VAL A 13 6.30 2.42 -2.79
N LYS A 14 5.50 3.17 -2.03
CA LYS A 14 4.09 2.90 -1.83
C LYS A 14 3.26 4.13 -2.18
N ALA A 15 2.12 3.88 -2.81
CA ALA A 15 1.08 4.83 -3.13
C ALA A 15 0.03 4.83 -2.01
N ALA A 16 -0.29 6.02 -1.53
CA ALA A 16 -1.32 6.20 -0.50
C ALA A 16 -2.69 5.81 -1.06
N THR A 17 -3.44 5.02 -0.30
CA THR A 17 -4.78 4.59 -0.71
C THR A 17 -5.85 5.65 -0.46
N GLY A 18 -5.53 6.68 0.34
CA GLY A 18 -6.52 7.67 0.79
C GLY A 18 -7.44 7.13 1.89
N ILE A 19 -7.27 5.88 2.29
CA ILE A 19 -7.97 5.25 3.40
C ILE A 19 -7.05 5.32 4.62
N VAL A 20 -7.22 6.36 5.44
CA VAL A 20 -6.32 6.72 6.55
C VAL A 20 -5.88 5.51 7.39
N GLY A 21 -6.85 4.73 7.91
CA GLY A 21 -6.51 3.58 8.75
C GLY A 21 -5.74 2.48 8.01
N PHE A 22 -5.97 2.32 6.71
CA PHE A 22 -5.21 1.35 5.91
C PHE A 22 -3.79 1.84 5.63
N ASP A 23 -3.63 3.11 5.26
CA ASP A 23 -2.32 3.72 4.99
C ASP A 23 -1.45 3.71 6.24
N GLU A 24 -2.02 3.98 7.42
CA GLU A 24 -1.31 3.89 8.70
C GLU A 24 -0.83 2.45 8.99
N ILE A 25 -1.73 1.46 8.87
CA ILE A 25 -1.39 0.05 9.16
C ILE A 25 -0.37 -0.50 8.17
N THR A 26 -0.42 -0.06 6.91
CA THR A 26 0.50 -0.53 5.87
C THR A 26 1.78 0.29 5.79
N GLY A 27 1.88 1.43 6.47
CA GLY A 27 3.03 2.33 6.40
C GLY A 27 3.15 3.03 5.03
N GLY A 28 2.03 3.60 4.55
CA GLY A 28 1.97 4.42 3.34
C GLY A 28 1.21 3.80 2.17
N GLY A 29 0.42 2.75 2.40
CA GLY A 29 -0.50 2.20 1.39
C GLY A 29 0.05 1.00 0.60
N LEU A 30 -0.28 0.95 -0.70
CA LEU A 30 -0.01 -0.19 -1.57
C LEU A 30 1.28 -0.01 -2.37
N PRO A 31 2.03 -1.09 -2.71
CA PRO A 31 3.24 -0.98 -3.51
C PRO A 31 2.99 -0.33 -4.88
N GLU A 32 3.77 0.69 -5.22
CA GLU A 32 3.72 1.34 -6.53
C GLU A 32 4.17 0.41 -7.66
N ALA A 33 3.64 0.65 -8.86
CA ALA A 33 3.98 -0.08 -10.08
C ALA A 33 3.83 -1.61 -9.94
N ARG A 34 2.92 -2.07 -9.08
CA ARG A 34 2.60 -3.48 -8.87
C ARG A 34 1.10 -3.70 -8.72
N THR A 35 0.65 -4.88 -9.14
CA THR A 35 -0.72 -5.33 -8.93
C THR A 35 -0.92 -5.81 -7.50
N SER A 36 -1.95 -5.31 -6.82
CA SER A 36 -2.37 -5.76 -5.49
C SER A 36 -3.68 -6.55 -5.58
N LEU A 37 -3.77 -7.70 -4.90
CA LEU A 37 -4.98 -8.53 -4.85
C LEU A 37 -5.67 -8.38 -3.48
N LEU A 38 -6.93 -7.95 -3.49
CA LEU A 38 -7.77 -7.85 -2.28
C LEU A 38 -8.75 -9.03 -2.20
N VAL A 39 -8.64 -9.85 -1.15
CA VAL A 39 -9.46 -11.06 -0.94
C VAL A 39 -10.25 -10.96 0.37
N GLY A 40 -11.49 -11.46 0.36
CA GLY A 40 -12.36 -11.52 1.53
C GLY A 40 -13.74 -12.09 1.22
N GLY A 41 -14.46 -12.54 2.23
CA GLY A 41 -15.81 -13.12 2.09
C GLY A 41 -16.88 -12.14 1.58
N PRO A 42 -18.11 -12.60 1.33
CA PRO A 42 -19.23 -11.72 0.98
C PRO A 42 -19.44 -10.61 2.03
N GLY A 43 -19.76 -9.40 1.58
CA GLY A 43 -19.99 -8.26 2.49
C GLY A 43 -18.74 -7.66 3.15
N SER A 44 -17.53 -8.16 2.87
CA SER A 44 -16.30 -7.67 3.51
C SER A 44 -15.79 -6.29 3.03
N GLY A 45 -16.59 -5.55 2.26
CA GLY A 45 -16.24 -4.19 1.82
C GLY A 45 -15.23 -4.06 0.68
N LYS A 46 -14.88 -5.12 -0.06
CA LYS A 46 -13.88 -5.06 -1.16
C LYS A 46 -14.18 -3.99 -2.22
N THR A 47 -15.44 -3.91 -2.66
CA THR A 47 -15.88 -2.91 -3.64
C THR A 47 -15.79 -1.50 -3.06
N ILE A 48 -16.17 -1.31 -1.79
CA ILE A 48 -16.06 -0.03 -1.12
C ILE A 48 -14.59 0.38 -0.98
N PHE A 49 -13.70 -0.53 -0.58
CA PHE A 49 -12.26 -0.29 -0.53
C PHE A 49 -11.74 0.17 -1.90
N GLY A 50 -12.08 -0.54 -2.98
CA GLY A 50 -11.65 -0.18 -4.33
C GLY A 50 -12.18 1.18 -4.78
N LEU A 51 -13.44 1.50 -4.47
CA LEU A 51 -14.04 2.80 -4.79
C LEU A 51 -13.41 3.94 -3.99
N GLN A 52 -13.13 3.73 -2.70
CA GLN A 52 -12.44 4.72 -1.87
C GLN A 52 -11.02 4.98 -2.38
N PHE A 53 -10.29 3.92 -2.74
CA PHE A 53 -8.97 4.08 -3.35
C PHE A 53 -9.04 4.79 -4.70
N LEU A 54 -10.03 4.48 -5.55
CA LEU A 54 -10.20 5.17 -6.83
C LEU A 54 -10.53 6.66 -6.64
N ALA A 55 -11.34 7.01 -5.64
CA ALA A 55 -11.78 8.37 -5.39
C ALA A 55 -10.74 9.24 -4.68
N HIS A 56 -9.90 8.64 -3.83
CA HIS A 56 -9.00 9.36 -2.91
C HIS A 56 -7.52 8.98 -3.01
N GLY A 57 -7.18 7.93 -3.75
CA GLY A 57 -5.80 7.47 -3.93
C GLY A 57 -4.95 8.40 -4.80
N VAL A 58 -3.63 8.31 -4.65
CA VAL A 58 -2.63 9.15 -5.33
C VAL A 58 -1.50 8.32 -5.91
#